data_AF-A0A957CGS3-F1
#
_entry.id   AF-A0A957CGS3-F1
#
_cell.length_a   1.000
_cell.length_b   1.000
_cell.length_c   1.000
_cell.angle_alpha   90.00
_cell.angle_beta   90.00
_cell.angle_gamma   90.00
#
_symmetry.space_group_name_H-M   'P 1'
#
loop_
_entity.id
_entity.type
_entity.pdbx_description
1 polymer ?
#
loop_
_entity_poly.entity_id
_entity_poly.type
_entity_poly.pdbx_seq_one_letter_code
_entity_poly.pdbx_strand_id
1 'polypeptide(L)' 'HRIGYPVLVRPSFVLGGRAMAIAYDDNSLMTFLAEAARVSPGNPVLIDQFIEDAFEVDVDAVS' A
#
# COMPACT_ATOMS: atom_id res chain seq x y z
N HIS A 1 -8.51 3.72 -15.85
CA HIS A 1 -7.51 3.43 -14.80
C HIS A 1 -6.47 4.53 -14.87
N ARG A 2 -6.33 5.37 -13.82
CA ARG A 2 -5.51 6.60 -13.87
C ARG A 2 -4.06 6.44 -13.40
N ILE A 3 -3.77 5.44 -12.56
CA ILE A 3 -2.47 5.27 -11.88
C ILE A 3 -1.56 4.26 -12.61
N GLY A 4 -2.13 3.23 -13.25
CA GLY A 4 -1.36 2.18 -13.92
C GLY A 4 -0.67 1.23 -12.93
N TYR A 5 -0.26 0.06 -13.40
CA TYR A 5 0.48 -0.92 -12.60
C TYR A 5 2.00 -0.75 -12.79
N PRO A 6 2.83 -1.14 -11.80
CA PRO A 6 2.46 -1.67 -10.48
C PRO A 6 1.96 -0.61 -9.48
N VAL A 7 1.11 -1.03 -8.53
CA VAL A 7 0.60 -0.16 -7.46
C VAL A 7 0.93 -0.72 -6.07
N LEU A 8 1.20 0.17 -5.12
CA LEU A 8 1.40 -0.16 -3.71
C LEU A 8 0.09 -0.01 -2.94
N VAL A 9 -0.36 -1.10 -2.31
CA VAL A 9 -1.54 -1.15 -1.43
C VAL A 9 -1.08 -0.93 0.01
N ARG A 10 -1.58 0.12 0.66
CA ARG A 10 -1.23 0.51 2.03
C ARG A 10 -2.49 0.59 2.92
N PRO A 11 -2.74 -0.40 3.79
CA PRO A 11 -3.80 -0.29 4.78
C PRO A 11 -3.55 0.89 5.72
N SER A 12 -4.60 1.60 6.13
CA SER A 12 -4.44 2.64 7.15
C SER A 12 -4.21 2.04 8.54
N PHE A 13 -3.53 2.78 9.40
CA PHE A 13 -3.31 2.46 10.82
C PHE A 13 -2.52 1.16 11.09
N VAL A 14 -1.67 0.74 10.16
CA VAL A 14 -0.70 -0.35 10.36
C VAL A 14 0.69 0.19 10.64
N LEU A 15 1.34 -0.35 11.67
CA LEU A 15 2.74 -0.02 12.00
C LEU A 15 3.69 -1.01 11.33
N GLY A 16 4.79 -0.49 10.77
CA GLY A 16 5.89 -1.27 10.20
C GLY A 16 5.57 -1.95 8.87
N GLY A 17 4.70 -1.36 8.05
CA GLY A 17 4.39 -1.89 6.72
C GLY A 17 3.64 -3.22 6.70
N ARG A 18 3.07 -3.63 7.84
CA ARG A 18 2.29 -4.88 7.93
C ARG A 18 1.11 -4.84 6.97
N ALA A 19 1.00 -5.87 6.14
CA ALA A 19 -0.02 -6.00 5.10
C ALA A 19 0.06 -4.95 3.97
N MET A 20 1.22 -4.30 3.77
CA MET A 20 1.50 -3.62 2.50
C MET A 20 1.82 -4.65 1.41
N ALA A 21 1.36 -4.41 0.18
CA ALA A 21 1.61 -5.31 -0.95
C ALA A 21 1.70 -4.54 -2.27
N ILE A 22 2.50 -5.04 -3.21
CA ILE A 22 2.62 -4.49 -4.56
C ILE A 22 1.76 -5.34 -5.49
N ALA A 23 0.75 -4.74 -6.12
CA ALA A 23 -0.09 -5.38 -7.13
C ALA A 23 0.41 -5.04 -8.53
N TYR A 24 0.53 -6.06 -9.38
CA TYR A 24 0.97 -5.94 -10.77
C TYR A 24 -0.20 -6.04 -11.76
N ASP A 25 -1.37 -6.45 -11.28
CA ASP A 25 -2.59 -6.65 -12.06
C ASP A 25 -3.85 -6.52 -11.20
N ASP A 26 -5.01 -6.55 -11.84
CA ASP A 26 -6.31 -6.43 -11.17
C ASP A 26 -6.57 -7.58 -10.18
N ASN A 27 -6.09 -8.79 -10.47
CA ASN A 27 -6.35 -9.96 -9.64
C ASN A 27 -5.59 -9.90 -8.30
N SER A 28 -4.31 -9.52 -8.36
CA SER A 28 -3.47 -9.26 -7.19
C SER A 28 -4.01 -8.08 -6.38
N LEU A 29 -4.41 -6.99 -7.04
CA LEU A 29 -5.01 -5.84 -6.37
C LEU A 29 -6.26 -6.24 -5.57
N MET A 30 -7.19 -6.97 -6.19
CA MET A 30 -8.43 -7.40 -5.53
C MET A 30 -8.16 -8.33 -4.33
N THR A 31 -7.18 -9.21 -4.45
CA THR A 31 -6.75 -10.10 -3.37
C THR A 31 -6.22 -9.30 -2.18
N PHE A 32 -5.34 -8.33 -2.41
CA PHE A 32 -4.76 -7.51 -1.35
C PHE A 32 -5.77 -6.56 -0.71
N LEU A 33 -6.72 -6.03 -1.48
CA LEU A 33 -7.79 -5.19 -0.93
C LEU A 33 -8.69 -5.97 0.03
N ALA A 34 -9.00 -7.23 -0.27
CA ALA A 34 -9.77 -8.09 0.63
C ALA A 34 -9.04 -8.34 1.96
N GLU A 35 -7.74 -8.62 1.92
CA GLU A 35 -6.92 -8.78 3.12
C GLU A 35 -6.78 -7.46 3.91
N ALA A 36 -6.54 -6.35 3.21
CA ALA A 36 -6.41 -5.02 3.82
C ALA A 36 -7.71 -4.61 4.56
N ALA A 37 -8.87 -4.89 3.97
CA ALA A 37 -10.18 -4.64 4.59
C ALA A 37 -10.40 -5.46 5.88
N ARG A 38 -9.81 -6.67 5.96
CA ARG A 38 -9.87 -7.51 7.17
C ARG A 38 -8.94 -6.99 8.28
N VAL A 39 -7.77 -6.49 7.90
CA VAL A 39 -6.75 -5.98 8.85
C VAL A 39 -7.10 -4.60 9.39
N SER A 40 -7.76 -3.75 8.58
CA SER A 40 -8.16 -2.39 8.97
C SER A 40 -9.64 -2.12 8.67
N PRO A 41 -10.58 -2.74 9.41
CA PRO A 41 -12.02 -2.64 9.13
C PRO A 41 -12.53 -1.20 9.25
N GLY A 42 -13.25 -0.73 8.23
CA GLY A 42 -13.85 0.60 8.23
C GLY A 42 -12.87 1.76 7.96
N ASN A 43 -11.58 1.46 7.78
CA ASN A 43 -10.57 2.46 7.44
C ASN A 43 -10.27 2.46 5.94
N PRO A 44 -9.91 3.61 5.36
CA PRO A 44 -9.53 3.68 3.95
C PRO A 44 -8.24 2.89 3.69
N VAL A 45 -8.10 2.34 2.48
CA VAL A 45 -6.86 1.74 1.98
C VAL A 45 -6.28 2.69 0.95
N LEU A 46 -5.01 3.05 1.10
CA LEU A 46 -4.31 3.95 0.18
C LEU A 46 -3.65 3.13 -0.93
N ILE A 47 -3.99 3.43 -2.17
CA ILE A 47 -3.38 2.83 -3.37
C ILE A 47 -2.56 3.92 -4.04
N ASP A 48 -1.27 3.65 -4.23
CA ASP A 48 -0.32 4.59 -4.81
C ASP A 48 0.47 3.93 -5.96
N GLN A 49 1.07 4.74 -6.83
CA GLN A 49 1.98 4.19 -7.83
C GLN A 49 3.22 3.61 -7.13
N PHE A 50 3.59 2.38 -7.47
CA PHE A 50 4.85 1.81 -6.98
C PHE A 50 6.00 2.37 -7.83
N ILE A 51 7.04 2.87 -7.16
CA ILE A 51 8.23 3.42 -7.80
C ILE A 51 9.34 2.38 -7.69
N GLU A 52 9.59 1.68 -8.79
CA GLU A 52 10.70 0.73 -8.89
C GLU A 52 12.05 1.46 -8.87
N ASP A 53 13.07 0.79 -8.34
CA ASP A 53 14.45 1.29 -8.24
C ASP A 53 14.61 2.66 -7.54
N ALA A 54 13.65 3.00 -6.67
CA ALA A 54 13.68 4.22 -5.89
C ALA A 54 14.69 4.14 -4.73
N PHE A 55 15.23 5.30 -4.36
CA PHE A 55 15.97 5.46 -3.11
C PHE A 55 15.00 5.82 -1.98
N GLU A 56 14.94 4.98 -0.95
CA GLU A 56 14.15 5.21 0.26
C GLU A 56 15.00 5.87 1.36
N VAL A 57 14.45 6.89 2.02
CA VAL A 57 15.13 7.66 3.07
C VAL A 57 14.19 7.86 4.24
N ASP A 58 14.63 7.43 5.43
CA ASP A 58 13.95 7.70 6.70
C ASP A 58 14.66 8.84 7.46
N VAL A 59 13.87 9.74 8.03
CA VAL A 59 14.35 10.89 8.81
C VAL A 59 13.58 11.00 10.11
N ASP A 60 14.29 10.98 11.24
CA ASP A 60 13.73 11.23 12.56
C ASP A 60 13.79 12.73 12.90
N ALA A 61 12.70 13.27 13.45
CA ALA A 61 12.60 14.68 13.85
C ALA A 61 12.07 14.83 15.29
N VAL A 62 12.51 15.87 16.00
CA VAL A 62 12.03 16.26 17.33
C VAL A 62 11.48 17.68 17.25
N SER A 63 10.31 17.91 17.84
CA SER A 63 9.61 19.20 17.86
C SER A 63 9.49 19.76 19.27
#